data_AF-A0A7X5WU31-F1
#
_entry.id   AF-A0A7X5WU31-F1
#
_cell.length_a   1.000
_cell.length_b   1.000
_cell.length_c   1.000
_cell.angle_alpha   90.00
_cell.angle_beta   90.00
_cell.angle_gamma   90.00
#
_symmetry.space_group_name_H-M   'P 1'
#
loop_
_entity.id
_entity.type
_entity.pdbx_description
1 polymer ?
#
loop_
_entity_poly.entity_id
_entity_poly.type
_entity_poly.pdbx_seq_one_letter_code
_entity_poly.pdbx_strand_id
1 'polypeptide(L)'
;GGARTGVVTTARGSFTTPLFMPVGSRGAIRHLASDDVEALGAQVILANTYHLMLRPGADVVAKLGGIHGFADWDGHFLTDSGGYQIFSLEPDLD
;
A
#
# COMPACT_ATOMS: atom_id res chain seq x y z
N GLY A 1 -13.67 19.17 -21.07
CA GLY A 1 -13.22 17.77 -21.19
C GLY A 1 -13.58 16.98 -19.93
N GLY A 2 -13.32 15.68 -19.89
CA GLY A 2 -13.70 14.80 -18.76
C GLY A 2 -12.71 14.75 -17.58
N ALA A 3 -11.66 15.57 -17.61
CA ALA A 3 -10.68 15.66 -16.52
C ALA A 3 -11.33 16.18 -15.24
N ARG A 4 -10.97 15.60 -14.09
CA ARG A 4 -11.51 15.94 -12.78
C ARG A 4 -10.35 16.11 -11.80
N THR A 5 -10.47 17.12 -10.94
CA THR A 5 -9.62 17.29 -9.76
C THR A 5 -10.53 17.41 -8.54
N GLY A 6 -10.03 17.03 -7.38
CA GLY A 6 -10.81 17.07 -6.16
C GLY A 6 -10.02 16.61 -4.96
N VAL A 7 -10.66 16.68 -3.80
CA VAL A 7 -10.10 16.25 -2.52
C VAL A 7 -10.93 15.10 -1.99
N VAL A 8 -10.26 14.03 -1.57
CA VAL A 8 -10.88 12.90 -0.86
C VAL A 8 -10.54 13.04 0.61
N THR A 9 -11.53 12.96 1.49
CA THR A 9 -11.34 13.02 2.95
C THR A 9 -11.65 11.68 3.57
N THR A 10 -10.77 11.25 4.47
CA THR A 10 -10.88 10.01 5.24
C THR A 10 -10.70 10.33 6.73
N ALA A 11 -10.86 9.34 7.60
CA ALA A 11 -10.57 9.49 9.03
C ALA A 11 -9.09 9.84 9.32
N ARG A 12 -8.17 9.58 8.38
CA ARG A 12 -6.73 9.87 8.50
C ARG A 12 -6.31 11.20 7.86
N GLY A 13 -7.27 12.05 7.48
CA GLY A 13 -7.01 13.29 6.74
C GLY A 13 -7.41 13.18 5.28
N SER A 14 -6.87 14.07 4.46
CA SER A 14 -7.33 14.29 3.09
C SER A 14 -6.19 14.21 2.08
N PHE A 15 -6.51 13.80 0.86
CA PHE A 15 -5.58 13.79 -0.29
C PHE A 15 -6.22 14.36 -1.56
N THR A 16 -5.40 14.86 -2.47
CA THR A 16 -5.84 15.47 -3.74
C THR A 16 -5.80 14.49 -4.90
N THR A 17 -6.76 14.59 -5.82
CA THR A 17 -6.80 13.83 -7.08
C THR A 17 -6.68 14.78 -8.29
N PRO A 18 -6.11 14.34 -9.43
CA PRO A 18 -5.50 13.02 -9.65
C PRO A 18 -4.16 12.88 -8.92
N LEU A 19 -3.82 11.66 -8.49
CA LEU A 19 -2.53 11.35 -7.87
C LEU A 19 -1.98 10.02 -8.39
N PHE A 20 -0.67 9.85 -8.29
CA PHE A 20 0.00 8.58 -8.53
C PHE A 20 0.26 7.89 -7.19
N MET A 21 -0.08 6.61 -7.08
CA MET A 21 0.13 5.81 -5.88
C MET A 21 1.35 4.89 -6.09
N PRO A 22 2.46 5.11 -5.37
CA PRO A 22 3.57 4.16 -5.35
C PRO A 22 3.10 2.80 -4.82
N VAL A 23 3.61 1.72 -5.40
CA VAL A 23 3.25 0.35 -5.00
C VAL A 23 4.29 -0.20 -4.05
N GLY A 24 3.87 -0.46 -2.80
CA GLY A 24 4.66 -1.19 -1.82
C GLY A 24 4.59 -2.70 -2.08
N SER A 25 5.66 -3.29 -2.62
CA SER A 25 5.81 -4.73 -2.80
C SER A 25 6.72 -5.35 -1.71
N ARG A 26 7.00 -6.66 -1.80
CA ARG A 26 7.85 -7.39 -0.83
C ARG A 26 9.14 -6.64 -0.53
N GLY A 27 9.45 -6.45 0.75
CA GLY A 27 10.65 -5.72 1.20
C GLY A 27 10.49 -4.20 1.11
N ALA A 28 9.80 -3.68 0.10
CA ALA A 28 9.59 -2.25 -0.11
C ALA A 28 8.78 -1.60 1.02
N ILE A 29 7.76 -2.27 1.58
CA ILE A 29 6.99 -1.71 2.71
C ILE A 29 7.85 -1.54 3.98
N ARG A 30 8.96 -2.29 4.11
CA ARG A 30 9.88 -2.18 5.27
C ARG A 30 11.19 -1.45 4.94
N HIS A 31 11.52 -1.25 3.66
CA HIS A 31 12.83 -0.74 3.19
C HIS A 31 12.77 0.42 2.19
N LEU A 32 11.63 0.72 1.55
CA LEU A 32 11.37 2.10 1.16
C LEU A 32 11.17 2.80 2.49
N ALA A 33 12.24 3.37 3.02
CA ALA A 33 12.19 4.16 4.22
C ALA A 33 11.04 5.15 4.08
N SER A 34 10.27 5.39 5.15
CA SER A 34 9.25 6.44 5.17
C SER A 34 9.79 7.76 4.57
N ASP A 35 11.09 8.01 4.76
CA ASP A 35 11.86 9.08 4.14
C ASP A 35 11.76 9.16 2.60
N ASP A 36 11.85 8.04 1.88
CA ASP A 36 11.74 8.02 0.40
C ASP A 36 10.31 8.36 -0.06
N VAL A 37 9.33 7.87 0.69
CA VAL A 37 7.90 8.09 0.44
C VAL A 37 7.54 9.56 0.70
N GLU A 38 8.04 10.11 1.80
CA GLU A 38 7.89 11.51 2.16
C GLU A 38 8.60 12.43 1.18
N ALA A 39 9.83 12.08 0.76
CA ALA A 39 10.59 12.83 -0.25
C ALA A 39 9.87 12.87 -1.62
N LEU A 40 9.13 11.80 -1.97
CA LEU A 40 8.32 11.76 -3.19
C LEU A 40 7.04 12.63 -3.09
N GLY A 41 6.68 13.09 -1.89
CA GLY A 41 5.41 13.78 -1.64
C GLY A 41 4.19 12.88 -1.86
N ALA A 42 4.36 11.56 -1.67
CA ALA A 42 3.27 10.62 -1.87
C ALA A 42 2.19 10.82 -0.81
N GLN A 43 0.96 11.09 -1.25
CA GLN A 43 -0.18 11.25 -0.35
C GLN A 43 -0.86 9.91 -0.03
N VAL A 44 -0.74 8.94 -0.93
CA VAL A 44 -1.34 7.60 -0.80
C VAL A 44 -0.39 6.54 -1.36
N ILE A 45 -0.15 5.47 -0.61
CA ILE A 45 0.57 4.26 -1.05
C ILE A 45 -0.43 3.14 -1.33
N LEU A 46 -0.20 2.39 -2.42
CA LEU A 46 -0.86 1.12 -2.64
C LEU A 46 -0.05 -0.01 -1.99
N ALA A 47 -0.64 -0.70 -1.03
CA ALA A 47 -0.03 -1.86 -0.40
C ALA A 47 -0.65 -3.16 -0.91
N ASN A 48 0.22 -4.11 -1.26
CA ASN A 48 -0.20 -5.41 -1.76
C ASN A 48 -0.50 -6.38 -0.61
N THR A 49 -1.76 -6.74 -0.44
CA THR A 49 -2.25 -7.62 0.63
C THR A 49 -1.76 -9.05 0.46
N TYR A 50 -1.63 -9.56 -0.78
CA TYR A 50 -1.15 -10.91 -1.04
C TYR A 50 0.25 -11.14 -0.44
N HIS A 51 1.16 -10.18 -0.64
CA HIS A 51 2.50 -10.27 -0.08
C HIS A 51 2.51 -10.17 1.45
N LEU A 52 1.74 -9.23 2.02
CA LEU A 52 1.62 -9.06 3.48
C LEU A 52 1.05 -10.31 4.17
N MET A 53 0.05 -10.95 3.55
CA MET A 53 -0.56 -12.19 4.05
C MET A 53 0.38 -13.38 4.01
N LEU A 54 1.21 -13.51 2.98
CA LEU A 54 2.12 -14.65 2.85
C LEU A 54 3.37 -14.51 3.73
N ARG A 55 3.98 -13.33 3.75
CA ARG A 55 5.16 -13.00 4.58
C ARG A 55 5.18 -11.49 4.85
N PRO A 56 5.07 -11.04 6.10
CA PRO A 56 5.28 -11.78 7.35
C PRO A 56 4.06 -12.54 7.89
N GLY A 57 2.88 -12.37 7.28
CA GLY A 57 1.62 -12.90 7.80
C GLY A 57 0.76 -11.82 8.44
N ALA A 58 -0.55 -11.92 8.27
CA ALA A 58 -1.51 -10.92 8.77
C ALA A 58 -1.43 -10.75 10.30
N ASP A 59 -1.22 -11.84 11.05
CA ASP A 59 -1.08 -11.79 12.51
C ASP A 59 0.14 -10.98 12.96
N VAL A 60 1.24 -11.07 12.21
CA VAL A 60 2.45 -10.29 12.51
C VAL A 60 2.21 -8.81 12.24
N VAL A 61 1.57 -8.50 11.12
CA VAL A 61 1.19 -7.11 10.79
C VAL A 61 0.24 -6.55 11.86
N ALA A 62 -0.75 -7.32 12.30
CA ALA A 62 -1.67 -6.90 13.36
C ALA A 62 -0.95 -6.64 14.70
N LYS A 63 -0.03 -7.53 15.09
CA LYS A 63 0.77 -7.38 16.33
C LYS A 63 1.69 -6.16 16.30
N LEU A 64 2.09 -5.70 15.12
CA LEU A 64 2.93 -4.51 14.93
C LEU A 64 2.12 -3.21 14.78
N GLY A 65 0.83 -3.20 15.12
CA GLY A 65 -0.02 -2.00 15.01
C GLY A 65 -0.72 -1.85 13.66
N GLY A 66 -0.89 -2.95 12.93
CA GLY A 66 -1.46 -2.94 11.58
C GLY A 66 -0.45 -2.46 10.54
N ILE A 67 -0.95 -2.10 9.35
CA ILE A 67 -0.07 -1.76 8.23
C ILE A 67 0.79 -0.51 8.47
N HIS A 68 0.25 0.48 9.19
CA HIS A 68 0.96 1.74 9.48
C HIS A 68 2.12 1.47 10.43
N GLY A 69 1.88 0.76 11.55
CA GLY A 69 2.97 0.39 12.47
C GLY A 69 3.95 -0.63 11.87
N PHE A 70 3.52 -1.46 10.92
CA PHE A 70 4.43 -2.33 10.17
C PHE A 70 5.35 -1.57 9.20
N ALA A 71 4.83 -0.52 8.56
CA ALA A 71 5.55 0.30 7.59
C ALA A 71 6.27 1.50 8.21
N ASP A 72 5.99 1.81 9.48
CA ASP A 72 6.44 3.02 10.17
C ASP A 72 6.06 4.31 9.41
N TRP A 73 4.86 4.34 8.83
CA TRP A 73 4.35 5.46 8.04
C TRP A 73 2.87 5.71 8.32
N ASP A 74 2.53 6.96 8.65
CA ASP A 74 1.19 7.38 9.05
C ASP A 74 0.30 7.89 7.89
N GLY A 75 0.83 7.90 6.67
CA GLY A 75 0.10 8.33 5.48
C GLY A 75 -1.04 7.40 5.06
N HIS A 76 -1.72 7.75 3.96
CA HIS A 76 -2.84 6.94 3.49
C HIS A 76 -2.36 5.66 2.80
N PHE A 77 -2.90 4.52 3.22
CA PHE A 77 -2.77 3.26 2.50
C PHE A 77 -4.06 2.89 1.78
N LEU A 78 -3.92 2.46 0.52
CA LEU A 78 -4.92 1.69 -0.20
C LEU A 78 -4.42 0.24 -0.30
N THR A 79 -5.13 -0.70 0.31
CA THR A 79 -4.81 -2.13 0.20
C THR A 79 -5.57 -2.75 -0.96
N ASP A 80 -4.89 -3.48 -1.82
CA ASP A 80 -5.58 -4.34 -2.79
C ASP A 80 -6.19 -5.58 -2.10
N SER A 81 -7.00 -6.35 -2.81
CA SER A 81 -7.60 -7.57 -2.25
C SER A 81 -6.67 -8.78 -2.33
N GLY A 82 -5.53 -8.68 -3.02
CA GLY A 82 -4.65 -9.81 -3.35
C GLY A 82 -5.21 -10.80 -4.37
N GLY A 83 -6.47 -10.63 -4.82
CA GLY A 83 -7.13 -11.57 -5.73
C GLY A 83 -6.43 -11.65 -7.09
N TYR A 84 -5.98 -10.52 -7.64
CA TYR A 84 -5.27 -10.50 -8.92
C TYR A 84 -4.02 -11.37 -8.89
N GLN A 85 -3.25 -11.35 -7.80
CA GLN A 85 -2.02 -12.12 -7.65
C GLN A 85 -2.29 -13.61 -7.44
N ILE A 86 -3.40 -13.97 -6.78
CA ILE A 86 -3.84 -15.36 -6.68
C ILE A 86 -4.15 -15.93 -8.07
N PHE A 87 -4.82 -15.16 -8.93
CA PHE A 87 -5.14 -15.58 -10.30
C PHE A 87 -3.95 -15.50 -11.27
N SER A 88 -2.99 -14.60 -11.04
CA SER A 88 -1.89 -14.34 -11.99
C SER A 88 -0.60 -15.09 -11.68
N LEU A 89 -0.51 -15.80 -10.55
CA LEU A 89 0.66 -16.57 -10.11
C LEU A 89 0.40 -18.09 -10.06
N GLU A 90 -0.59 -18.59 -10.81
CA GLU A 90 -0.70 -20.03 -11.05
C GLU A 90 0.67 -20.57 -11.52
N PRO A 91 1.19 -21.66 -10.94
CA PRO A 91 2.48 -22.19 -11.35
C PRO A 91 2.36 -22.73 -12.78
N ASP A 92 3.38 -22.53 -13.60
CA ASP A 92 3.63 -23.46 -14.72
C ASP A 92 3.74 -24.86 -14.09
N LEU A 93 2.69 -25.66 -14.30
CA LEU A 93 2.68 -27.07 -13.95
C LEU A 93 3.47 -27.79 -15.05
N ASP A 94 4.78 -27.93 -14.84
CA ASP A 94 5.56 -29.01 -15.44
C ASP A 94 5.41 -30.31 -14.63
#